data_AF-A0A496AMW4-F1
#
_entry.id   AF-A0A496AMW4-F1
#
_cell.length_a   1.000
_cell.length_b   1.000
_cell.length_c   1.000
_cell.angle_alpha   90.00
_cell.angle_beta   90.00
_cell.angle_gamma   90.00
#
_symmetry.space_group_name_H-M   'P 1'
#
loop_
_entity.id
_entity.type
_entity.pdbx_description
1 polymer ?
#
loop_
_entity_poly.entity_id
_entity_poly.type
_entity_poly.pdbx_seq_one_letter_code
_entity_poly.pdbx_strand_id
1 'polypeptide(L)'
;MDNKRNSLYTLGSVTSILGGILVVLSGCWVLFSGTSGFFSVEEGQSPDSRFGVLHGIGVVTQILLVPAVVASYVLLRSEAKTRSLLGAVFALLWIVVELIGHCALTAPLRPLADFVAAPETEAIGKALGGLWEEWAEALLMTGTFLCAVAAFCYGLALREWGNIIAACLFLLCAIAFPIGIWLGLGIQLHLIFRGIAFVFLGGIFWRATQVDDEDWFGLVNL
;
A
#
# COMPACT_ATOMS: atom_id res chain seq x y z
N MET A 1 11.97 23.23 18.25
CA MET A 1 11.03 22.65 17.24
C MET A 1 11.25 21.14 17.10
N ASP A 2 12.27 20.63 17.78
CA ASP A 2 12.89 19.33 17.54
C ASP A 2 12.07 18.20 18.14
N ASN A 3 11.45 18.42 19.30
CA ASN A 3 10.54 17.43 19.90
C ASN A 3 9.34 17.07 19.02
N LYS A 4 8.79 18.02 18.24
CA LYS A 4 7.66 17.75 17.34
C LYS A 4 8.10 16.95 16.11
N ARG A 5 9.27 17.29 15.53
CA ARG A 5 9.86 16.58 14.39
C ARG A 5 10.28 15.18 14.79
N ASN A 6 10.90 15.06 15.97
CA ASN A 6 11.32 13.81 16.56
C ASN A 6 10.13 12.88 16.82
N SER A 7 9.07 13.38 17.47
CA SER A 7 7.84 12.61 17.71
C SER A 7 7.17 12.15 16.40
N LEU A 8 7.15 12.99 15.36
CA LEU A 8 6.63 12.61 14.04
C LEU A 8 7.45 11.49 13.40
N TYR A 9 8.78 11.56 13.48
CA TYR A 9 9.66 10.52 12.95
C TYR A 9 9.57 9.23 13.77
N THR A 10 9.43 9.29 15.09
CA THR A 10 9.15 8.10 15.92
C THR A 10 7.84 7.45 15.50
N LEU A 11 6.77 8.24 15.35
CA LEU A 11 5.46 7.73 14.94
C LEU A 11 5.51 7.16 13.53
N GLY A 12 6.11 7.88 12.58
CA GLY A 12 6.32 7.42 11.21
C GLY A 12 7.13 6.13 11.17
N SER A 13 8.18 6.01 12.00
CA SER A 13 9.00 4.82 12.11
C SER A 13 8.19 3.60 12.51
N VAL A 14 7.52 3.68 13.67
CA VAL A 14 6.74 2.57 14.23
C VAL A 14 5.65 2.14 13.26
N THR A 15 4.91 3.10 12.72
CA THR A 15 3.77 2.82 11.86
C THR A 15 4.19 2.29 10.48
N SER A 16 5.31 2.78 9.93
CA SER A 16 5.90 2.25 8.70
C SER A 16 6.43 0.82 8.86
N ILE A 17 7.08 0.51 9.99
CA ILE A 17 7.56 -0.86 10.26
C ILE A 17 6.38 -1.82 10.44
N LEU A 18 5.40 -1.47 11.28
CA LEU A 18 4.24 -2.32 11.53
C LEU A 18 3.40 -2.51 10.25
N GLY A 19 3.12 -1.44 9.52
CA GLY A 19 2.41 -1.51 8.25
C GLY A 19 3.18 -2.33 7.21
N GLY A 20 4.49 -2.12 7.10
CA GLY A 20 5.35 -2.88 6.20
C GLY A 20 5.36 -4.39 6.50
N ILE A 21 5.48 -4.77 7.77
CA ILE A 21 5.41 -6.17 8.20
C ILE A 21 4.05 -6.78 7.86
N LEU A 22 2.95 -6.09 8.14
CA LEU A 22 1.61 -6.56 7.81
C LEU A 22 1.44 -6.80 6.31
N VAL A 23 1.95 -5.90 5.47
CA VAL A 23 1.92 -6.05 4.01
C VAL A 23 2.75 -7.24 3.54
N VAL A 24 3.96 -7.43 4.08
CA VAL A 24 4.81 -8.56 3.70
C VAL A 24 4.15 -9.88 4.11
N LEU A 25 3.68 -9.99 5.36
CA LEU A 25 3.06 -11.21 5.86
C LEU A 25 1.76 -11.55 5.10
N SER A 26 0.92 -10.55 4.82
CA SER A 26 -0.30 -10.75 4.01
C SER A 26 0.02 -11.10 2.56
N GLY A 27 0.99 -10.44 1.93
CA GLY A 27 1.44 -10.78 0.57
C GLY A 27 2.00 -12.21 0.47
N CYS A 28 2.82 -12.63 1.43
CA CYS A 28 3.32 -13.99 1.52
C CYS A 28 2.18 -14.99 1.75
N TRP A 29 1.23 -14.69 2.66
CA TRP A 29 0.06 -15.54 2.87
C TRP A 29 -0.67 -15.76 1.54
N VAL A 30 -1.00 -14.70 0.81
CA VAL A 30 -1.71 -14.79 -0.46
C VAL A 30 -0.95 -15.66 -1.47
N LEU A 31 0.35 -15.41 -1.66
CA LEU A 31 1.18 -16.19 -2.60
C LEU A 31 1.24 -17.69 -2.25
N PHE A 32 1.42 -18.05 -0.98
CA PHE A 32 1.60 -19.44 -0.56
C PHE A 32 0.29 -20.18 -0.26
N SER A 33 -0.83 -19.46 -0.14
CA SER A 33 -2.15 -20.07 0.06
C SER A 33 -2.75 -20.66 -1.22
N GLY A 34 -2.10 -20.53 -2.37
CA GLY A 34 -2.56 -21.08 -3.64
C GLY A 34 -3.83 -20.42 -4.17
N THR A 35 -4.22 -19.25 -3.64
CA THR A 35 -5.36 -18.48 -4.13
C THR A 35 -5.00 -17.88 -5.48
N SER A 36 -5.38 -18.57 -6.55
CA SER A 36 -5.32 -18.10 -7.93
C SER A 36 -6.34 -16.99 -8.17
N GLY A 37 -6.16 -15.86 -7.51
CA GLY A 37 -7.04 -14.69 -7.62
C GLY A 37 -7.56 -14.25 -6.26
N PHE A 38 -7.20 -13.04 -5.87
CA PHE A 38 -7.85 -12.34 -4.74
C PHE A 38 -9.36 -12.11 -5.02
N PHE A 39 -9.77 -12.28 -6.28
CA PHE A 39 -11.13 -12.11 -6.82
C PHE A 39 -11.69 -13.37 -7.49
N SER A 40 -10.98 -14.50 -7.51
CA SER A 40 -11.56 -15.73 -8.05
C SER A 40 -12.48 -16.34 -6.99
N VAL A 41 -13.70 -15.81 -6.89
CA VAL A 41 -14.79 -16.51 -6.22
C VAL A 41 -15.12 -17.68 -7.13
N GLU A 42 -14.59 -18.88 -6.81
CA GLU A 42 -15.18 -20.09 -7.35
C GLU A 42 -16.67 -20.07 -6.97
N GLU A 43 -17.54 -20.17 -7.98
CA GLU A 43 -19.00 -20.19 -7.82
C GLU A 43 -19.38 -21.16 -6.68
N GLY A 44 -19.90 -20.61 -5.58
CA GLY A 44 -20.53 -21.39 -4.51
C GLY A 44 -19.79 -21.48 -3.18
N GLN A 45 -18.63 -20.84 -2.98
CA GLN A 45 -18.00 -20.80 -1.65
C GLN A 45 -18.53 -19.61 -0.82
N SER A 46 -19.03 -19.91 0.38
CA SER A 46 -19.42 -18.92 1.40
C SER A 46 -18.33 -17.87 1.60
N PRO A 47 -18.66 -16.60 1.92
CA PRO A 47 -17.67 -15.55 2.15
C PRO A 47 -16.67 -16.05 3.20
N ASP A 48 -15.49 -16.40 2.70
CA ASP A 48 -14.51 -17.16 3.43
C ASP A 48 -14.03 -16.31 4.62
N SER A 49 -13.99 -16.87 5.82
CA SER A 49 -13.48 -16.18 7.03
C SER A 49 -12.12 -15.50 6.80
N ARG A 50 -11.35 -16.01 5.84
CA ARG A 50 -10.08 -15.50 5.33
C ARG A 50 -10.20 -14.15 4.63
N PHE A 51 -11.27 -13.91 3.87
CA PHE A 51 -11.53 -12.62 3.22
C PHE A 51 -11.69 -11.51 4.25
N GLY A 52 -12.47 -11.75 5.31
CA GLY A 52 -12.67 -10.78 6.39
C GLY A 52 -11.36 -10.42 7.11
N VAL A 53 -10.49 -11.41 7.33
CA VAL A 53 -9.18 -11.20 7.96
C VAL A 53 -8.23 -10.41 7.04
N LEU A 54 -8.11 -10.79 5.76
CA LEU A 54 -7.26 -10.08 4.79
C LEU A 54 -7.74 -8.66 4.54
N HIS A 55 -9.05 -8.46 4.47
CA HIS A 55 -9.66 -7.14 4.38
C HIS A 55 -9.29 -6.28 5.59
N GLY A 56 -9.48 -6.80 6.82
CA GLY A 56 -9.14 -6.09 8.05
C GLY A 56 -7.66 -5.72 8.12
N ILE A 57 -6.76 -6.63 7.71
CA ILE A 57 -5.32 -6.35 7.61
C ILE A 57 -5.04 -5.22 6.61
N GLY A 58 -5.71 -5.21 5.46
CA GLY A 58 -5.60 -4.15 4.45
C GLY A 58 -5.98 -2.77 4.99
N VAL A 59 -7.14 -2.66 5.66
CA VAL A 59 -7.61 -1.41 6.26
C VAL A 59 -6.66 -0.92 7.36
N VAL A 60 -6.24 -1.80 8.27
CA VAL A 60 -5.30 -1.45 9.34
C VAL A 60 -3.97 -0.97 8.76
N THR A 61 -3.48 -1.65 7.72
CA THR A 61 -2.27 -1.24 7.01
C THR A 61 -2.41 0.17 6.46
N GLN A 62 -3.51 0.49 5.77
CA GLN A 62 -3.71 1.84 5.21
C GLN A 62 -3.68 2.93 6.28
N ILE A 63 -4.32 2.68 7.42
CA ILE A 63 -4.30 3.62 8.56
C ILE A 63 -2.86 3.82 9.09
N LEU A 64 -2.10 2.74 9.22
CA LEU A 64 -0.70 2.80 9.67
C LEU A 64 0.22 3.50 8.67
N LEU A 65 -0.10 3.51 7.39
CA LEU A 65 0.76 4.17 6.40
C LEU A 65 0.59 5.69 6.36
N VAL A 66 -0.52 6.23 6.88
CA VAL A 66 -0.75 7.70 6.91
C VAL A 66 0.37 8.46 7.63
N PRO A 67 0.76 8.12 8.88
CA PRO A 67 1.84 8.83 9.56
C PRO A 67 3.20 8.66 8.88
N ALA A 68 3.46 7.50 8.27
CA ALA A 68 4.67 7.25 7.49
C ALA A 68 4.76 8.19 6.27
N VAL A 69 3.66 8.37 5.52
CA VAL A 69 3.60 9.29 4.38
C VAL A 69 3.82 10.74 4.82
N VAL A 70 3.23 11.16 5.93
CA VAL A 70 3.44 12.52 6.48
C VAL A 70 4.89 12.72 6.91
N ALA A 71 5.49 11.73 7.60
CA ALA A 71 6.88 11.76 7.99
C ALA A 71 7.83 11.79 6.78
N SER A 72 7.57 11.01 5.72
CA SER A 72 8.31 11.04 4.46
C SER A 72 8.31 12.42 3.83
N TYR A 73 7.13 13.04 3.73
CA TYR A 73 7.01 14.38 3.17
C TYR A 73 7.80 15.39 4.00
N VAL A 74 7.68 15.38 5.33
CA VAL A 74 8.40 16.31 6.20
C VAL A 74 9.92 16.11 6.11
N LEU A 75 10.38 14.86 5.99
CA LEU A 75 11.80 14.55 5.83
C LEU A 75 12.35 15.03 4.49
N LEU A 76 11.61 14.80 3.39
CA LEU A 76 12.12 15.03 2.03
C LEU A 76 11.83 16.44 1.48
N ARG A 77 10.91 17.20 2.08
CA ARG A 77 10.48 18.51 1.55
C ARG A 77 11.55 19.60 1.60
N SER A 78 12.52 19.53 2.52
CA SER A 78 13.53 20.58 2.69
C SER A 78 14.47 20.66 1.49
N GLU A 79 14.78 19.51 0.87
CA GLU A 79 15.80 19.40 -0.17
C GLU A 79 15.24 18.92 -1.53
N ALA A 80 14.21 18.06 -1.54
CA ALA A 80 13.66 17.47 -2.77
C ALA A 80 12.25 18.02 -3.11
N LYS A 81 12.12 19.35 -3.29
CA LYS A 81 10.83 20.08 -3.24
C LYS A 81 9.74 19.58 -4.20
N THR A 82 10.02 19.41 -5.49
CA THR A 82 8.97 19.04 -6.47
C THR A 82 8.60 17.56 -6.41
N ARG A 83 9.59 16.68 -6.24
CA ARG A 83 9.37 15.22 -6.25
C ARG A 83 8.74 14.71 -4.96
N SER A 84 9.16 15.25 -3.80
CA SER A 84 8.54 14.91 -2.51
C SER A 84 7.09 15.37 -2.44
N LEU A 85 6.78 16.54 -2.99
CA LEU A 85 5.41 17.04 -3.08
C LEU A 85 4.54 16.15 -3.98
N LEU A 86 5.02 15.79 -5.18
CA LEU A 86 4.32 14.86 -6.06
C LEU A 86 4.13 13.49 -5.39
N GLY A 87 5.17 12.96 -4.75
CA GLY A 87 5.10 11.70 -4.00
C GLY A 87 4.03 11.74 -2.90
N ALA A 88 3.94 12.84 -2.16
CA ALA A 88 2.91 13.02 -1.13
C ALA A 88 1.50 13.08 -1.72
N VAL A 89 1.31 13.81 -2.83
CA VAL A 89 0.01 13.89 -3.51
C VAL A 89 -0.44 12.52 -4.00
N PHE A 90 0.44 11.77 -4.69
CA PHE A 90 0.11 10.43 -5.16
C PHE A 90 -0.10 9.44 -4.03
N ALA A 91 0.65 9.55 -2.93
CA ALA A 91 0.44 8.72 -1.75
C ALA A 91 -0.92 8.98 -1.08
N LEU A 92 -1.34 10.24 -0.98
CA LEU A 92 -2.67 10.60 -0.46
C LEU A 92 -3.78 10.08 -1.37
N LEU A 93 -3.67 10.27 -2.69
CA LEU A 93 -4.63 9.74 -3.65
C LEU A 93 -4.71 8.21 -3.58
N TRP A 94 -3.57 7.55 -3.46
CA TRP A 94 -3.48 6.11 -3.28
C TRP A 94 -4.25 5.65 -2.02
N ILE A 95 -3.96 6.23 -0.86
CA ILE A 95 -4.64 5.88 0.41
C ILE A 95 -6.15 6.09 0.28
N VAL A 96 -6.59 7.19 -0.32
CA VAL A 96 -8.01 7.48 -0.52
C VAL A 96 -8.67 6.44 -1.43
N VAL A 97 -8.06 6.13 -2.58
CA VAL A 97 -8.61 5.16 -3.54
C VAL A 97 -8.63 3.74 -2.95
N GLU A 98 -7.56 3.30 -2.27
CA GLU A 98 -7.57 1.99 -1.61
C GLU A 98 -8.60 1.93 -0.49
N LEU A 99 -8.79 3.00 0.30
CA LEU A 99 -9.82 3.03 1.34
C LEU A 99 -11.23 2.96 0.73
N ILE A 100 -11.50 3.67 -0.37
CA ILE A 100 -12.76 3.56 -1.11
C ILE A 100 -12.94 2.12 -1.63
N GLY A 101 -11.89 1.50 -2.18
CA GLY A 101 -11.91 0.10 -2.62
C GLY A 101 -12.23 -0.87 -1.49
N HIS A 102 -11.61 -0.70 -0.32
CA HIS A 102 -11.93 -1.48 0.87
C HIS A 102 -13.38 -1.26 1.33
N CYS A 103 -13.86 -0.02 1.37
CA CYS A 103 -15.25 0.27 1.70
C CYS A 103 -16.24 -0.32 0.67
N ALA A 104 -15.89 -0.33 -0.62
CA ALA A 104 -16.66 -1.01 -1.66
C ALA A 104 -16.74 -2.52 -1.39
N LEU A 105 -15.64 -3.16 -1.03
CA LEU A 105 -15.62 -4.59 -0.71
C LEU A 105 -16.48 -4.96 0.52
N THR A 106 -16.83 -4.00 1.38
CA THR A 106 -17.62 -4.20 2.61
C THR A 106 -19.00 -3.57 2.58
N ALA A 107 -19.34 -2.81 1.53
CA ALA A 107 -20.71 -2.35 1.31
C ALA A 107 -21.63 -3.59 1.21
N PRO A 108 -22.92 -3.46 1.57
CA PRO A 108 -23.73 -4.60 1.94
C PRO A 108 -24.00 -5.50 0.73
N LEU A 109 -23.12 -6.48 0.54
CA LEU A 109 -23.26 -7.61 -0.36
C LEU A 109 -24.30 -8.61 0.15
N ARG A 110 -24.67 -8.52 1.43
CA ARG A 110 -25.64 -9.43 2.05
C ARG A 110 -27.07 -9.25 1.50
N PRO A 111 -27.63 -8.02 1.42
CA PRO A 111 -28.86 -7.78 0.66
C PRO A 111 -28.75 -8.12 -0.82
N LEU A 112 -27.58 -7.97 -1.45
CA LEU A 112 -27.38 -8.34 -2.85
C LEU A 112 -27.37 -9.86 -3.04
N ALA A 113 -26.75 -10.60 -2.13
CA ALA A 113 -26.76 -12.06 -2.10
C ALA A 113 -28.17 -12.61 -1.84
N ASP A 114 -28.91 -12.00 -0.91
CA ASP A 114 -30.32 -12.31 -0.67
C ASP A 114 -31.19 -12.01 -1.92
N PHE A 115 -30.83 -10.97 -2.69
CA PHE A 115 -31.47 -10.61 -3.95
C PHE A 115 -31.09 -11.54 -5.11
N VAL A 116 -29.87 -12.09 -5.13
CA VAL A 116 -29.41 -13.09 -6.12
C VAL A 116 -30.07 -14.44 -5.87
N ALA A 117 -30.31 -14.80 -4.60
CA ALA A 117 -30.88 -16.10 -4.23
C ALA A 117 -32.35 -16.27 -4.61
N ALA A 118 -33.06 -15.19 -4.93
CA ALA A 118 -34.43 -15.24 -5.43
C ALA A 118 -34.44 -15.55 -6.95
N PRO A 119 -35.14 -16.61 -7.42
CA PRO A 119 -35.12 -17.05 -8.83
C PRO A 119 -35.56 -15.97 -9.83
N GLU A 120 -36.45 -15.08 -9.40
CA GLU A 120 -37.02 -14.00 -10.22
C GLU A 120 -36.03 -12.85 -10.45
N THR A 121 -35.00 -12.73 -9.60
CA THR A 121 -34.03 -11.63 -9.60
C THR A 121 -32.59 -12.11 -9.81
N GLU A 122 -32.37 -13.41 -9.96
CA GLU A 122 -31.05 -14.04 -10.11
C GLU A 122 -30.20 -13.40 -11.23
N ALA A 123 -30.79 -13.16 -12.41
CA ALA A 123 -30.07 -12.57 -13.54
C ALA A 123 -29.59 -11.13 -13.27
N ILE A 124 -30.43 -10.32 -12.61
CA ILE A 124 -30.09 -8.95 -12.22
C ILE A 124 -29.05 -8.97 -11.10
N GLY A 125 -29.23 -9.87 -10.13
CA GLY A 125 -28.29 -10.07 -9.04
C GLY A 125 -26.88 -10.44 -9.54
N LYS A 126 -26.78 -11.41 -10.47
CA LYS A 126 -25.49 -11.81 -11.07
C LYS A 126 -24.83 -10.65 -11.83
N ALA A 127 -25.61 -9.89 -12.60
CA ALA A 127 -25.08 -8.72 -13.32
C ALA A 127 -24.55 -7.63 -12.37
N LEU A 128 -25.27 -7.35 -11.28
CA LEU A 128 -24.84 -6.40 -10.26
C LEU A 128 -23.62 -6.90 -9.47
N GLY A 129 -23.56 -8.19 -9.17
CA GLY A 129 -22.40 -8.82 -8.54
C GLY A 129 -21.14 -8.68 -9.40
N GLY A 130 -21.23 -9.04 -10.69
CA GLY A 130 -20.11 -8.89 -11.63
C GLY A 130 -19.65 -7.44 -11.79
N LEU A 131 -20.59 -6.49 -11.91
CA LEU A 131 -20.25 -5.06 -11.94
C LEU A 131 -19.51 -4.60 -10.68
N TRP A 132 -19.90 -5.13 -9.52
CA TRP A 132 -19.28 -4.80 -8.24
C TRP A 132 -17.85 -5.31 -8.15
N GLU A 133 -17.61 -6.53 -8.62
CA GLU A 133 -16.29 -7.16 -8.69
C GLU A 133 -15.36 -6.40 -9.64
N GLU A 134 -15.82 -6.09 -10.85
CA GLU A 134 -15.08 -5.28 -11.82
C GLU A 134 -14.73 -3.89 -11.26
N TRP A 135 -15.67 -3.26 -10.55
CA TRP A 135 -15.44 -1.96 -9.93
C TRP A 135 -14.40 -2.04 -8.81
N ALA A 136 -14.48 -3.06 -7.96
CA ALA A 136 -13.51 -3.29 -6.89
C ALA A 136 -12.10 -3.58 -7.44
N GLU A 137 -12.00 -4.38 -8.50
CA GLU A 137 -10.74 -4.65 -9.18
C GLU A 137 -10.16 -3.37 -9.81
N ALA A 138 -10.98 -2.56 -10.49
CA ALA A 138 -10.56 -1.30 -11.09
C ALA A 138 -10.03 -0.31 -10.04
N LEU A 139 -10.68 -0.21 -8.87
CA LEU A 139 -10.22 0.61 -7.76
C LEU A 139 -8.88 0.10 -7.19
N LEU A 140 -8.73 -1.21 -7.02
CA LEU A 140 -7.50 -1.80 -6.52
C LEU A 140 -6.32 -1.58 -7.48
N MET A 141 -6.53 -1.79 -8.79
CA MET A 141 -5.52 -1.56 -9.81
C MET A 141 -5.13 -0.08 -9.89
N THR A 142 -6.10 0.82 -9.79
CA THR A 142 -5.85 2.27 -9.73
C THR A 142 -5.05 2.65 -8.49
N GLY A 143 -5.43 2.13 -7.32
CA GLY A 143 -4.68 2.34 -6.08
C GLY A 143 -3.24 1.84 -6.18
N THR A 144 -3.04 0.63 -6.72
CA THR A 144 -1.72 0.03 -6.93
C THR A 144 -0.86 0.86 -7.89
N PHE A 145 -1.44 1.36 -8.98
CA PHE A 145 -0.77 2.27 -9.90
C PHE A 145 -0.33 3.57 -9.21
N LEU A 146 -1.23 4.22 -8.46
CA LEU A 146 -0.92 5.45 -7.71
C LEU A 146 0.20 5.20 -6.68
N CYS A 147 0.19 4.04 -6.02
CA CYS A 147 1.26 3.62 -5.12
C CYS A 147 2.60 3.47 -5.87
N ALA A 148 2.61 2.86 -7.04
CA ALA A 148 3.82 2.72 -7.86
C ALA A 148 4.38 4.09 -8.29
N VAL A 149 3.52 5.03 -8.67
CA VAL A 149 3.92 6.41 -9.00
C VAL A 149 4.45 7.14 -7.77
N ALA A 150 3.78 7.03 -6.62
CA ALA A 150 4.28 7.58 -5.35
C ALA A 150 5.65 7.01 -4.99
N ALA A 151 5.83 5.70 -5.17
CA ALA A 151 7.08 5.02 -4.90
C ALA A 151 8.20 5.49 -5.84
N PHE A 152 7.90 5.71 -7.12
CA PHE A 152 8.83 6.31 -8.07
C PHE A 152 9.24 7.72 -7.64
N CYS A 153 8.28 8.59 -7.31
CA CYS A 153 8.55 9.96 -6.87
C CYS A 153 9.41 9.99 -5.59
N TYR A 154 9.09 9.18 -4.58
CA TYR A 154 9.87 9.10 -3.36
C TYR A 154 11.24 8.45 -3.58
N GLY A 155 11.35 7.42 -4.41
CA GLY A 155 12.63 6.80 -4.77
C GLY A 155 13.57 7.80 -5.44
N LEU A 156 13.07 8.61 -6.36
CA LEU A 156 13.85 9.69 -6.97
C LEU A 156 14.23 10.80 -5.98
N ALA A 157 13.36 11.13 -5.03
CA ALA A 157 13.66 12.11 -3.99
C ALA A 157 14.72 11.59 -3.01
N LEU A 158 14.61 10.33 -2.59
CA LEU A 158 15.60 9.65 -1.72
C LEU A 158 16.97 9.55 -2.38
N ARG A 159 17.00 9.35 -3.71
CA ARG A 159 18.26 9.32 -4.47
C ARG A 159 18.97 10.68 -4.43
N GLU A 160 18.23 11.76 -4.63
CA GLU A 160 18.79 13.13 -4.54
C GLU A 160 19.20 13.48 -3.13
N TRP A 161 18.50 12.96 -2.13
CA TRP A 161 18.85 13.06 -0.73
C TRP A 161 20.06 12.17 -0.32
N GLY A 162 20.60 11.37 -1.25
CA GLY A 162 21.78 10.53 -1.04
C GLY A 162 21.50 9.10 -0.56
N ASN A 163 20.27 8.76 -0.16
CA ASN A 163 19.95 7.40 0.30
C ASN A 163 19.68 6.44 -0.88
N ILE A 164 20.76 5.95 -1.49
CA ILE A 164 20.73 5.10 -2.70
C ILE A 164 20.02 3.78 -2.42
N ILE A 165 20.23 3.15 -1.26
CA ILE A 165 19.63 1.85 -0.93
C ILE A 165 18.10 1.97 -0.90
N ALA A 166 17.58 2.96 -0.17
CA ALA A 166 16.15 3.17 -0.09
C ALA A 166 15.56 3.65 -1.43
N ALA A 167 16.30 4.48 -2.18
CA ALA A 167 15.91 4.85 -3.53
C ALA A 167 15.73 3.62 -4.43
N CYS A 168 16.69 2.70 -4.43
CA CYS A 168 16.62 1.46 -5.19
C CYS A 168 15.42 0.61 -4.77
N LEU A 169 15.14 0.46 -3.48
CA LEU A 169 13.98 -0.29 -2.99
C LEU A 169 12.64 0.30 -3.45
N PHE A 170 12.49 1.63 -3.37
CA PHE A 170 11.29 2.33 -3.82
C PHE A 170 11.12 2.27 -5.35
N LEU A 171 12.21 2.35 -6.11
CA LEU A 171 12.19 2.16 -7.56
C LEU A 171 11.87 0.71 -7.95
N LEU A 172 12.42 -0.27 -7.23
CA LEU A 172 12.07 -1.68 -7.42
C LEU A 172 10.59 -1.92 -7.12
N CYS A 173 10.04 -1.31 -6.06
CA CYS A 173 8.61 -1.35 -5.78
C CYS A 173 7.78 -0.78 -6.95
N ALA A 174 8.18 0.36 -7.52
CA ALA A 174 7.51 0.95 -8.67
C ALA A 174 7.51 0.03 -9.89
N ILE A 175 8.63 -0.64 -10.15
CA ILE A 175 8.82 -1.56 -11.31
C ILE A 175 8.15 -2.93 -11.05
N ALA A 176 8.03 -3.36 -9.80
CA ALA A 176 7.41 -4.63 -9.45
C ALA A 176 5.94 -4.73 -9.86
N PHE A 177 5.24 -3.60 -9.98
CA PHE A 177 3.86 -3.56 -10.47
C PHE A 177 3.75 -3.98 -11.95
N PRO A 178 4.36 -3.27 -12.92
CA PRO A 178 4.29 -3.68 -14.32
C PRO A 178 4.94 -5.05 -14.58
N ILE A 179 6.01 -5.41 -13.86
CA ILE A 179 6.62 -6.74 -13.98
C ILE A 179 5.68 -7.83 -13.48
N GLY A 180 5.03 -7.62 -12.33
CA GLY A 180 4.08 -8.59 -11.76
C GLY A 180 2.93 -8.88 -12.72
N ILE A 181 2.37 -7.84 -13.36
CA ILE A 181 1.37 -7.98 -14.42
C ILE A 181 1.94 -8.76 -15.61
N TRP A 182 3.11 -8.37 -16.11
CA TRP A 182 3.70 -8.98 -17.31
C TRP A 182 4.06 -10.47 -17.13
N LEU A 183 4.49 -10.87 -15.93
CA LEU A 183 4.84 -12.25 -15.60
C LEU A 183 3.64 -13.10 -15.14
N GLY A 184 2.42 -12.54 -15.10
CA GLY A 184 1.25 -13.24 -14.58
C GLY A 184 1.31 -13.52 -13.07
N LEU A 185 2.20 -12.84 -12.34
CA LEU A 185 2.33 -12.91 -10.89
C LEU A 185 1.38 -11.94 -10.16
N GLY A 186 0.61 -11.15 -10.92
CA GLY A 186 -0.36 -10.18 -10.43
C GLY A 186 0.28 -9.04 -9.62
N ILE A 187 -0.52 -8.46 -8.70
CA ILE A 187 -0.09 -7.35 -7.83
C ILE A 187 0.72 -7.82 -6.61
N GLN A 188 0.79 -9.12 -6.36
CA GLN A 188 1.38 -9.72 -5.15
C GLN A 188 2.86 -9.37 -5.02
N LEU A 189 3.59 -9.38 -6.13
CA LEU A 189 5.00 -8.98 -6.17
C LEU A 189 5.17 -7.51 -5.74
N HIS A 190 4.31 -6.63 -6.25
CA HIS A 190 4.31 -5.22 -5.86
C HIS A 190 3.99 -5.02 -4.37
N LEU A 191 3.02 -5.77 -3.82
CA LEU A 191 2.69 -5.73 -2.39
C LEU A 191 3.91 -6.07 -1.53
N ILE A 192 4.63 -7.15 -1.85
CA ILE A 192 5.80 -7.57 -1.05
C ILE A 192 6.90 -6.50 -1.08
N PHE A 193 7.27 -6.00 -2.27
CA PHE A 193 8.29 -4.96 -2.39
C PHE A 193 7.86 -3.65 -1.71
N ARG A 194 6.58 -3.30 -1.77
CA ARG A 194 5.99 -2.18 -1.04
C ARG A 194 6.18 -2.36 0.46
N GLY A 195 5.84 -3.52 1.00
CA GLY A 195 6.01 -3.82 2.42
C GLY A 195 7.47 -3.71 2.88
N ILE A 196 8.41 -4.25 2.11
CA ILE A 196 9.85 -4.13 2.36
C ILE A 196 10.29 -2.66 2.35
N ALA A 197 9.87 -1.90 1.34
CA ALA A 197 10.21 -0.48 1.23
C ALA A 197 9.73 0.32 2.46
N PHE A 198 8.54 0.03 3.00
CA PHE A 198 8.05 0.66 4.22
C PHE A 198 8.81 0.22 5.48
N VAL A 199 9.26 -1.02 5.59
CA VAL A 199 10.13 -1.42 6.71
C VAL A 199 11.43 -0.61 6.70
N PHE A 200 12.08 -0.48 5.52
CA PHE A 200 13.30 0.31 5.38
C PHE A 200 13.07 1.80 5.66
N LEU A 201 11.98 2.36 5.15
CA LEU A 201 11.60 3.75 5.42
C LEU A 201 11.40 3.99 6.92
N GLY A 202 10.83 3.02 7.64
CA GLY A 202 10.71 3.11 9.09
C GLY A 202 12.05 3.12 9.83
N GLY A 203 13.05 2.38 9.32
CA GLY A 203 14.43 2.47 9.78
C GLY A 203 15.07 3.84 9.53
N ILE A 204 14.80 4.46 8.37
CA ILE A 204 15.25 5.82 8.08
C ILE A 204 14.67 6.82 9.08
N PHE A 205 13.37 6.72 9.38
CA PHE A 205 12.76 7.60 10.37
C PHE A 205 13.30 7.37 11.77
N TRP A 206 13.54 6.12 12.17
CA TRP A 206 14.18 5.83 13.45
C TRP A 206 15.55 6.49 13.54
N ARG A 207 16.35 6.41 12.48
CA ARG A 207 17.64 7.11 12.43
C ARG A 207 17.48 8.63 12.45
N ALA A 208 16.45 9.16 11.77
CA ALA A 208 16.07 10.57 11.80
C ALA A 208 15.81 11.13 13.21
N THR A 209 15.50 10.26 14.18
CA THR A 209 15.34 10.62 15.60
C THR A 209 16.65 10.69 16.40
N GLN A 210 17.74 10.11 15.88
CA GLN A 210 18.99 9.89 16.63
C GLN A 210 20.14 10.81 16.22
N VAL A 211 20.05 11.45 15.05
CA VAL A 211 21.14 12.24 14.48
C VAL A 211 20.75 13.72 14.51
N ASP A 212 21.56 14.53 15.19
CA ASP A 212 21.48 15.99 15.14
C ASP A 212 21.81 16.49 13.73
N ASP A 213 21.26 17.65 13.34
CA ASP A 213 21.26 18.17 11.95
C ASP A 213 22.67 18.30 11.29
N GLU A 214 23.78 18.16 12.02
CA GLU A 214 25.15 18.35 11.52
C GLU A 214 25.90 17.08 11.05
N ASP A 215 25.48 15.86 11.43
CA ASP A 215 26.29 14.63 11.20
C ASP A 215 25.71 13.65 10.16
N TRP A 216 24.68 14.07 9.42
CA TRP A 216 23.93 13.22 8.50
C TRP A 216 24.73 12.70 7.29
N PHE A 217 25.68 13.49 6.78
CA PHE A 217 26.43 13.16 5.56
C PHE A 217 27.44 12.01 5.76
N GLY A 218 27.87 11.72 6.98
CA GLY A 218 28.79 10.60 7.27
C GLY A 218 28.17 9.22 7.07
N LEU A 219 26.84 9.15 6.96
CA LEU A 219 26.07 7.90 7.00
C LEU A 219 25.42 7.54 5.66
N VAL A 220 25.58 8.39 4.65
CA VAL A 220 25.13 8.22 3.26
C VAL A 220 26.01 7.20 2.48
N ASN A 221 27.14 6.79 3.07
CA ASN A 221 28.14 5.90 2.45
C ASN A 221 28.16 4.46 3.01
N LEU A 222 27.13 4.03 3.74
CA LEU A 222 26.91 2.63 4.15
C LEU A 222 25.68 2.06 3.45
#